data_AF-A0A126Z1Y5-F1
#
_entry.id   AF-A0A126Z1Y5-F1
#
_cell.length_a   1.000
_cell.length_b   1.000
_cell.length_c   1.000
_cell.angle_alpha   90.00
_cell.angle_beta   90.00
_cell.angle_gamma   90.00
#
_symmetry.space_group_name_H-M   'P 1'
#
loop_
_entity.id
_entity.type
_entity.pdbx_description
1 polymer ?
#
loop_
_entity_poly.entity_id
_entity_poly.type
_entity_poly.pdbx_seq_one_letter_code
_entity_poly.pdbx_strand_id
1 'polypeptide(L)'
;MSIDENTLGVPRHRRAARGLPTSSTGARSLRQAQQAGATLGTGYLGMGAAAVTALQAIYGLIFFLVHLSAYPVAAPAIVAWLIYLAVFIGVVTLVAIQGERLTGTVMIVVCAALAVVVVLDFVAIWPLHNVGAYATASISVGFGLLPLITLRPARELVIATSVLFVMFVVAVILTTPITPKTFPQQVSMIGLAILPATIAIFAVQGFRRMIQIELDRVLVQSNVSQPRFAVGMLASDELARLDLAAEKLLDGVATGDVPLPLEPQVASTAASLATELRLHLIEGRRETWLYHAVTESEYLGRAVKLADPSSLAGLLTPEQRDGLLQAVWLLLGDRRTRAAGVSVTLTLGPVVQSNSIASMAGRTVEVPIDVTTTGIRRNRVTPATWSALQRVGDYSTSSQDGSLRLAIRCSVENPADS
;
A
#
# COMPACT_ATOMS: atom_id res chain seq x y z
N MET A 1 14.66 -21.98 1.24
CA MET A 1 14.70 -20.77 0.38
C MET A 1 13.48 -19.92 0.72
N SER A 2 13.59 -19.08 1.75
CA SER A 2 12.47 -18.30 2.29
C SER A 2 12.28 -17.01 1.49
N ILE A 3 11.06 -16.79 1.01
CA ILE A 3 10.65 -15.56 0.33
C ILE A 3 10.46 -14.50 1.41
N ASP A 4 11.38 -13.54 1.49
CA ASP A 4 11.24 -12.35 2.34
C ASP A 4 10.12 -11.45 1.78
N GLU A 5 8.92 -11.54 2.37
CA GLU A 5 7.82 -10.59 2.15
C GLU A 5 8.07 -9.33 2.98
N ASN A 6 7.80 -8.15 2.40
CA ASN A 6 7.75 -6.91 3.18
C ASN A 6 6.52 -6.94 4.12
N THR A 7 6.49 -6.13 5.18
CA THR A 7 5.33 -5.94 6.09
C THR A 7 4.02 -5.53 5.38
N LEU A 8 4.11 -5.24 4.08
CA LEU A 8 3.04 -4.91 3.14
C LEU A 8 2.54 -6.09 2.29
N GLY A 9 3.02 -7.33 2.51
CA GLY A 9 2.54 -8.53 1.81
C GLY A 9 2.86 -8.60 0.31
N VAL A 10 3.83 -7.80 -0.16
CA VAL A 10 4.27 -7.81 -1.56
C VAL A 10 5.43 -8.81 -1.73
N PRO A 11 5.32 -9.81 -2.62
CA PRO A 11 6.45 -10.69 -2.94
C PRO A 11 7.59 -9.88 -3.56
N ARG A 12 8.79 -9.98 -2.98
CA ARG A 12 9.98 -9.15 -3.32
C ARG A 12 10.59 -9.34 -4.72
N HIS A 13 10.00 -10.14 -5.60
CA HIS A 13 10.51 -10.33 -6.96
C HIS A 13 9.41 -10.38 -8.02
N ARG A 14 9.22 -9.28 -8.76
CA ARG A 14 9.55 -9.22 -10.20
C ARG A 14 9.23 -7.85 -10.80
N ARG A 15 10.26 -7.30 -11.45
CA ARG A 15 10.35 -6.07 -12.27
C ARG A 15 10.25 -4.76 -11.50
N ALA A 16 11.44 -4.31 -11.06
CA ALA A 16 11.72 -2.89 -10.97
C ALA A 16 11.21 -2.19 -12.24
N ALA A 17 10.63 -1.01 -12.08
CA ALA A 17 10.42 -0.09 -13.19
C ALA A 17 11.72 -0.02 -13.99
N ARG A 18 11.59 -0.25 -15.29
CA ARG A 18 12.68 -0.36 -16.24
C ARG A 18 13.52 0.92 -16.15
N GLY A 19 14.71 0.87 -15.53
CA GLY A 19 15.66 1.98 -15.60
C GLY A 19 16.65 2.22 -14.45
N LEU A 20 16.42 1.77 -13.21
CA LEU A 20 17.28 2.18 -12.07
C LEU A 20 17.79 1.02 -11.19
N PRO A 21 19.06 1.06 -10.73
CA PRO A 21 19.64 0.05 -9.83
C PRO A 21 19.00 0.09 -8.44
N THR A 22 18.83 -1.09 -7.84
CA THR A 22 18.16 -1.34 -6.55
C THR A 22 18.81 -0.67 -5.33
N SER A 23 19.89 0.08 -5.53
CA SER A 23 20.71 0.74 -4.51
C SER A 23 20.49 2.26 -4.41
N SER A 24 19.70 2.89 -5.29
CA SER A 24 19.56 4.36 -5.29
C SER A 24 18.82 4.89 -4.05
N THR A 25 19.28 6.04 -3.56
CA THR A 25 18.77 6.69 -2.33
C THR A 25 17.32 7.17 -2.50
N GLY A 26 16.91 7.55 -3.73
CA GLY A 26 15.52 7.92 -4.05
C GLY A 26 14.52 6.77 -3.90
N ALA A 27 14.92 5.54 -4.24
CA ALA A 27 14.10 4.37 -3.96
C ALA A 27 14.00 4.05 -2.45
N ARG A 28 14.94 4.55 -1.64
CA ARG A 28 14.89 4.42 -0.18
C ARG A 28 14.06 5.53 0.47
N SER A 29 14.16 6.78 0.01
CA SER A 29 13.36 7.91 0.52
C SER A 29 11.88 7.74 0.23
N LEU A 30 11.50 7.28 -0.97
CA LEU A 30 10.11 6.91 -1.30
C LEU A 30 9.57 5.77 -0.42
N ARG A 31 10.39 4.74 -0.16
CA ARG A 31 10.04 3.66 0.78
C ARG A 31 9.93 4.17 2.22
N GLN A 32 10.77 5.11 2.64
CA GLN A 32 10.73 5.73 3.95
C GLN A 32 9.51 6.64 4.12
N ALA A 33 9.14 7.40 3.09
CA ALA A 33 7.95 8.26 3.09
C ALA A 33 6.65 7.43 3.11
N GLN A 34 6.59 6.33 2.34
CA GLN A 34 5.49 5.36 2.40
C GLN A 34 5.37 4.67 3.77
N GLN A 35 6.48 4.53 4.51
CA GLN A 35 6.49 3.99 5.87
C GLN A 35 6.12 5.04 6.92
N ALA A 36 6.56 6.30 6.76
CA ALA A 36 6.31 7.37 7.71
C ALA A 36 4.83 7.82 7.75
N GLY A 37 4.15 7.83 6.59
CA GLY A 37 2.72 8.19 6.51
C GLY A 37 1.76 7.21 7.19
N ALA A 38 2.22 6.01 7.56
CA ALA A 38 1.42 5.02 8.27
C ALA A 38 1.35 5.24 9.79
N THR A 39 2.28 6.02 10.36
CA THR A 39 2.66 5.92 11.79
C THR A 39 1.66 6.52 12.79
N LEU A 40 0.88 7.55 12.43
CA LEU A 40 -0.09 8.12 13.38
C LEU A 40 -1.35 7.24 13.52
N GLY A 41 -1.83 6.61 12.45
CA GLY A 41 -3.05 5.80 12.49
C GLY A 41 -2.83 4.38 13.03
N THR A 42 -1.66 3.78 12.77
CA THR A 42 -1.32 2.42 13.19
C THR A 42 -1.02 2.33 14.69
N GLY A 43 -0.44 3.37 15.29
CA GLY A 43 -0.13 3.43 16.72
C GLY A 43 -1.37 3.30 17.60
N TYR A 44 -2.45 4.06 17.30
CA TYR A 44 -3.70 3.97 18.05
C TYR A 44 -4.41 2.61 17.88
N LEU A 45 -4.35 2.02 16.69
CA LEU A 45 -4.88 0.68 16.44
C LEU A 45 -4.13 -0.39 17.25
N GLY A 46 -2.80 -0.29 17.34
CA GLY A 46 -1.98 -1.19 18.15
C GLY A 46 -2.28 -1.08 19.65
N MET A 47 -2.46 0.15 20.16
CA MET A 47 -2.80 0.39 21.56
C MET A 47 -4.20 -0.13 21.90
N GLY A 48 -5.19 0.10 21.03
CA GLY A 48 -6.54 -0.45 21.17
C GLY A 48 -6.55 -1.99 21.17
N ALA A 49 -5.79 -2.61 20.26
CA ALA A 49 -5.62 -4.06 20.21
C ALA A 49 -5.00 -4.63 21.50
N ALA A 50 -3.99 -3.96 22.06
CA ALA A 50 -3.39 -4.33 23.34
C ALA A 50 -4.38 -4.19 24.50
N ALA A 51 -5.18 -3.13 24.54
CA ALA A 51 -6.20 -2.93 25.57
C ALA A 51 -7.29 -4.02 25.55
N VAL A 52 -7.79 -4.38 24.36
CA VAL A 52 -8.76 -5.48 24.20
C VAL A 52 -8.15 -6.81 24.64
N THR A 53 -6.88 -7.05 24.29
CA THR A 53 -6.14 -8.26 24.71
C THR A 53 -5.97 -8.33 26.21
N ALA A 54 -5.64 -7.21 26.87
CA ALA A 54 -5.50 -7.13 28.32
C ALA A 54 -6.85 -7.38 29.03
N LEU A 55 -7.93 -6.77 28.54
CA LEU A 55 -9.26 -6.98 29.11
C LEU A 55 -9.69 -8.45 29.01
N GLN A 56 -9.47 -9.07 27.85
CA GLN A 56 -9.76 -10.49 27.67
C GLN A 56 -8.85 -11.39 28.52
N ALA A 57 -7.58 -11.03 28.69
CA ALA A 57 -6.67 -11.76 29.57
C ALA A 57 -7.16 -11.74 31.02
N ILE A 58 -7.62 -10.58 31.51
CA ILE A 58 -8.20 -10.44 32.86
C ILE A 58 -9.47 -11.30 32.97
N TYR A 59 -10.38 -11.22 32.00
CA TYR A 59 -11.60 -12.04 31.99
C TYR A 59 -11.29 -13.54 32.01
N GLY A 60 -10.39 -14.01 31.14
CA GLY A 60 -9.96 -15.41 31.07
C GLY A 60 -9.29 -15.89 32.37
N LEU A 61 -8.47 -15.04 32.98
CA LEU A 61 -7.79 -15.36 34.24
C LEU A 61 -8.78 -15.47 35.40
N ILE A 62 -9.74 -14.56 35.50
CA ILE A 62 -10.82 -14.64 36.51
C ILE A 62 -11.61 -15.92 36.30
N PHE A 63 -11.99 -16.25 35.06
CA PHE A 63 -12.74 -17.46 34.75
C PHE A 63 -11.96 -18.73 35.13
N PHE A 64 -10.64 -18.76 34.88
CA PHE A 64 -9.74 -19.82 35.31
C PHE A 64 -9.70 -19.97 36.84
N LEU A 65 -9.53 -18.86 37.57
CA LEU A 65 -9.47 -18.87 39.03
C LEU A 65 -10.77 -19.37 39.67
N VAL A 66 -11.93 -19.02 39.09
CA VAL A 66 -13.24 -19.51 39.55
C VAL A 66 -13.37 -21.04 39.36
N HIS A 67 -12.80 -21.58 38.29
CA HIS A 67 -12.86 -23.01 37.98
C HIS A 67 -11.66 -23.81 38.51
N LEU A 68 -10.75 -23.20 39.28
CA LEU A 68 -9.49 -23.81 39.68
C LEU A 68 -9.68 -25.14 40.44
N SER A 69 -10.74 -25.25 41.25
CA SER A 69 -11.07 -26.45 42.01
C SER A 69 -11.58 -27.61 41.16
N ALA A 70 -12.00 -27.35 39.92
CA ALA A 70 -12.45 -28.38 38.98
C ALA A 70 -11.28 -29.08 38.27
N TYR A 71 -10.07 -28.51 38.30
CA TYR A 71 -8.91 -29.09 37.62
C TYR A 71 -8.32 -30.25 38.43
N PRO A 72 -8.14 -31.44 37.82
CA PRO A 72 -7.47 -32.56 38.48
C PRO A 72 -6.02 -32.23 38.86
N VAL A 73 -5.32 -31.52 37.97
CA VAL A 73 -3.97 -31.00 38.18
C VAL A 73 -3.92 -29.58 37.61
N ALA A 74 -3.87 -28.57 38.46
CA ALA A 74 -3.89 -27.15 38.03
C ALA A 74 -2.53 -26.63 37.52
N ALA A 75 -1.42 -27.31 37.86
CA ALA A 75 -0.06 -26.90 37.50
C ALA A 75 0.13 -26.54 36.00
N PRO A 76 -0.28 -27.37 35.01
CA PRO A 76 -0.11 -27.04 33.60
C PRO A 76 -0.87 -25.77 33.18
N ALA A 77 -2.08 -25.54 33.69
CA ALA A 77 -2.86 -24.34 33.39
C ALA A 77 -2.25 -23.08 34.02
N ILE A 78 -1.70 -23.17 35.24
CA ILE A 78 -0.99 -22.05 35.89
C ILE A 78 0.24 -21.68 35.06
N VAL A 79 1.03 -22.66 34.63
CA VAL A 79 2.22 -22.42 33.78
C VAL A 79 1.82 -21.81 32.43
N ALA A 80 0.72 -22.27 31.83
CA ALA A 80 0.18 -21.69 30.59
C ALA A 80 -0.13 -20.20 30.76
N TRP A 81 -0.80 -19.81 31.85
CA TRP A 81 -1.09 -18.41 32.15
C TRP A 81 0.16 -17.57 32.39
N LEU A 82 1.15 -18.09 33.12
CA LEU A 82 2.42 -17.38 33.33
C LEU A 82 3.17 -17.13 32.03
N ILE A 83 3.24 -18.13 31.14
CA ILE A 83 3.87 -17.99 29.83
C ILE A 83 3.09 -16.98 28.98
N TYR A 84 1.75 -17.07 28.94
CA TYR A 84 0.92 -16.13 28.18
C TYR A 84 1.13 -14.69 28.64
N LEU A 85 1.10 -14.43 29.95
CA LEU A 85 1.33 -13.10 30.51
C LEU A 85 2.74 -12.59 30.21
N ALA A 86 3.75 -13.45 30.33
CA ALA A 86 5.13 -13.10 30.00
C ALA A 86 5.28 -12.74 28.51
N VAL A 87 4.65 -13.51 27.61
CA VAL A 87 4.65 -13.23 26.17
C VAL A 87 3.90 -11.93 25.87
N PHE A 88 2.72 -11.72 26.46
CA PHE A 88 1.93 -10.52 26.24
C PHE A 88 2.68 -9.26 26.69
N ILE A 89 3.22 -9.26 27.92
CA ILE A 89 4.03 -8.16 28.44
C ILE A 89 5.27 -7.98 27.56
N GLY A 90 5.96 -9.06 27.20
CA GLY A 90 7.14 -9.02 26.33
C GLY A 90 6.85 -8.38 24.97
N VAL A 91 5.73 -8.72 24.34
CA VAL A 91 5.29 -8.10 23.08
C VAL A 91 5.01 -6.61 23.28
N VAL A 92 4.22 -6.22 24.28
CA VAL A 92 3.90 -4.81 24.56
C VAL A 92 5.17 -4.00 24.84
N THR A 93 6.08 -4.52 25.66
CA THR A 93 7.35 -3.87 26.00
C THR A 93 8.25 -3.76 24.78
N LEU A 94 8.34 -4.81 23.95
CA LEU A 94 9.18 -4.78 22.75
C LEU A 94 8.66 -3.76 21.73
N VAL A 95 7.33 -3.63 21.59
CA VAL A 95 6.70 -2.57 20.78
C VAL A 95 7.00 -1.19 21.33
N ALA A 96 6.96 -1.01 22.66
CA ALA A 96 7.27 0.26 23.29
C ALA A 96 8.74 0.67 23.12
N ILE A 97 9.68 -0.29 23.11
CA ILE A 97 11.13 -0.01 23.06
C ILE A 97 11.66 0.06 21.61
N GLN A 98 11.29 -0.89 20.74
CA GLN A 98 11.88 -1.03 19.40
C GLN A 98 11.04 -0.36 18.30
N GLY A 99 9.86 0.17 18.62
CA GLY A 99 8.92 0.73 17.64
C GLY A 99 8.35 -0.34 16.70
N GLU A 100 8.00 0.04 15.46
CA GLU A 100 7.23 -0.81 14.53
C GLU A 100 8.00 -1.99 13.88
N ARG A 101 9.18 -2.40 14.39
CA ARG A 101 10.05 -3.40 13.72
C ARG A 101 10.21 -4.69 14.51
N LEU A 102 9.30 -5.65 14.27
CA LEU A 102 9.45 -7.04 14.70
C LEU A 102 10.18 -7.86 13.64
N THR A 103 11.30 -8.51 13.98
CA THR A 103 11.98 -9.48 13.10
C THR A 103 11.23 -10.81 13.03
N GLY A 104 11.42 -11.56 11.94
CA GLY A 104 10.74 -12.85 11.74
C GLY A 104 11.04 -13.89 12.80
N THR A 105 12.27 -13.89 13.33
CA THR A 105 12.67 -14.79 14.41
C THR A 105 11.87 -14.54 15.68
N VAL A 106 11.63 -13.27 16.05
CA VAL A 106 10.84 -12.92 17.24
C VAL A 106 9.40 -13.40 17.09
N MET A 107 8.82 -13.25 15.89
CA MET A 107 7.48 -13.77 15.59
C MET A 107 7.40 -15.29 15.78
N ILE A 108 8.39 -16.03 15.27
CA ILE A 108 8.44 -17.49 15.42
C ILE A 108 8.52 -17.87 16.92
N VAL A 109 9.35 -17.18 17.70
CA VAL A 109 9.48 -17.42 19.14
C VAL A 109 8.17 -17.13 19.87
N VAL A 110 7.50 -16.01 19.55
CA VAL A 110 6.19 -15.65 20.12
C VAL A 110 5.14 -16.70 19.75
N CYS A 111 5.03 -17.08 18.48
CA CYS A 111 4.11 -18.13 18.04
C CYS A 111 4.40 -19.49 18.70
N ALA A 112 5.67 -19.86 18.86
CA ALA A 112 6.05 -21.09 19.54
C ALA A 112 5.67 -21.05 21.03
N ALA A 113 5.90 -19.93 21.72
CA ALA A 113 5.50 -19.75 23.11
C ALA A 113 3.97 -19.80 23.27
N LEU A 114 3.23 -19.14 22.38
CA LEU A 114 1.77 -19.20 22.36
C LEU A 114 1.24 -20.62 22.05
N ALA A 115 1.90 -21.37 21.16
CA ALA A 115 1.55 -22.77 20.92
C ALA A 115 1.78 -23.65 22.16
N VAL A 116 2.87 -23.41 22.90
CA VAL A 116 3.12 -24.09 24.19
C VAL A 116 2.02 -23.78 25.20
N VAL A 117 1.56 -22.52 25.28
CA VAL A 117 0.41 -22.14 26.13
C VAL A 117 -0.83 -22.97 25.78
N VAL A 118 -1.16 -23.10 24.49
CA VAL A 118 -2.32 -23.89 24.05
C VAL A 118 -2.17 -25.36 24.42
N VAL A 119 -1.00 -25.95 24.20
CA VAL A 119 -0.75 -27.36 24.54
C VAL A 119 -0.87 -27.59 26.04
N LEU A 120 -0.27 -26.73 26.87
CA LEU A 120 -0.36 -26.84 28.33
C LEU A 120 -1.80 -26.70 28.84
N ASP A 121 -2.56 -25.76 28.29
CA ASP A 121 -3.98 -25.61 28.62
C ASP A 121 -4.79 -26.87 28.26
N PHE A 122 -4.54 -27.45 27.08
CA PHE A 122 -5.18 -28.70 26.65
C PHE A 122 -4.81 -29.89 27.53
N VAL A 123 -3.56 -30.02 27.96
CA VAL A 123 -3.13 -31.05 28.91
C VAL A 123 -3.87 -30.90 30.24
N ALA A 124 -4.06 -29.67 30.73
CA ALA A 124 -4.76 -29.40 31.98
C ALA A 124 -6.24 -29.82 31.94
N ILE A 125 -6.90 -29.58 30.80
CA ILE A 125 -8.33 -29.85 30.62
C ILE A 125 -8.64 -31.22 30.01
N TRP A 126 -7.62 -31.98 29.60
CA TRP A 126 -7.79 -33.29 28.97
C TRP A 126 -8.71 -34.23 29.75
N PRO A 127 -8.57 -34.40 31.08
CA PRO A 127 -9.42 -35.33 31.83
C PRO A 127 -10.86 -34.83 32.01
N LEU A 128 -11.15 -33.55 31.73
CA LEU A 128 -12.46 -32.94 31.90
C LEU A 128 -13.40 -33.18 30.71
N HIS A 129 -12.88 -33.68 29.58
CA HIS A 129 -13.65 -34.05 28.38
C HIS A 129 -14.61 -32.95 27.86
N ASN A 130 -14.31 -31.69 28.14
CA ASN A 130 -15.11 -30.55 27.71
C ASN A 130 -14.24 -29.30 27.51
N VAL A 131 -13.67 -29.17 26.30
CA VAL A 131 -12.76 -28.06 25.96
C VAL A 131 -13.48 -26.72 26.10
N GLY A 132 -14.67 -26.58 25.51
CA GLY A 132 -15.45 -25.34 25.54
C GLY A 132 -15.90 -24.83 26.91
N ALA A 133 -15.81 -25.63 27.97
CA ALA A 133 -16.14 -25.19 29.34
C ALA A 133 -14.93 -24.75 30.14
N TYR A 134 -13.76 -25.35 29.91
CA TYR A 134 -12.60 -25.20 30.77
C TYR A 134 -11.39 -24.56 30.07
N ALA A 135 -11.35 -24.53 28.73
CA ALA A 135 -10.28 -23.83 28.01
C ALA A 135 -10.29 -22.34 28.36
N THR A 136 -9.15 -21.81 28.80
CA THR A 136 -9.05 -20.40 29.23
C THR A 136 -7.84 -19.73 28.60
N ALA A 137 -6.64 -20.20 28.93
CA ALA A 137 -5.40 -19.64 28.41
C ALA A 137 -5.32 -19.79 26.88
N SER A 138 -5.75 -20.93 26.35
CA SER A 138 -5.78 -21.18 24.90
C SER A 138 -6.74 -20.25 24.14
N ILE A 139 -7.87 -19.84 24.75
CA ILE A 139 -8.79 -18.86 24.15
C ILE A 139 -8.13 -17.48 24.12
N SER A 140 -7.47 -17.09 25.20
CA SER A 140 -6.74 -15.81 25.30
C SER A 140 -5.60 -15.70 24.28
N VAL A 141 -4.98 -16.81 23.87
CA VAL A 141 -3.96 -16.82 22.80
C VAL A 141 -4.47 -16.19 21.49
N GLY A 142 -5.72 -16.40 21.13
CA GLY A 142 -6.32 -15.77 19.94
C GLY A 142 -6.32 -14.24 20.00
N PHE A 143 -6.55 -13.69 21.20
CA PHE A 143 -6.45 -12.25 21.47
C PHE A 143 -5.00 -11.79 21.57
N GLY A 144 -4.10 -12.64 22.08
CA GLY A 144 -2.66 -12.39 22.11
C GLY A 144 -2.03 -12.08 20.75
N LEU A 145 -2.69 -12.47 19.65
CA LEU A 145 -2.27 -12.12 18.28
C LEU A 145 -2.65 -10.68 17.87
N LEU A 146 -3.64 -10.05 18.52
CA LEU A 146 -4.15 -8.73 18.13
C LEU A 146 -3.08 -7.63 18.12
N PRO A 147 -2.20 -7.52 19.14
CA PRO A 147 -1.16 -6.48 19.15
C PRO A 147 -0.14 -6.64 18.00
N LEU A 148 -0.02 -7.84 17.43
CA LEU A 148 0.92 -8.14 16.34
C LEU A 148 0.37 -7.73 14.96
N ILE A 149 -0.93 -7.42 14.85
CA ILE A 149 -1.61 -7.15 13.56
C ILE A 149 -1.07 -5.90 12.87
N THR A 150 -0.69 -4.88 13.63
CA THR A 150 -0.15 -3.63 13.08
C THR A 150 1.33 -3.74 12.70
N LEU A 151 2.01 -4.83 13.07
CA LEU A 151 3.48 -4.93 12.98
C LEU A 151 3.95 -6.02 12.01
N ARG A 152 3.14 -7.06 11.80
CA ARG A 152 3.50 -8.23 11.00
C ARG A 152 2.68 -8.31 9.70
N PRO A 153 3.20 -9.02 8.68
CA PRO A 153 2.44 -9.27 7.47
C PRO A 153 1.21 -10.12 7.78
N ALA A 154 0.12 -9.77 7.12
CA ALA A 154 -1.17 -10.46 7.16
C ALA A 154 -1.06 -11.99 7.06
N ARG A 155 -0.22 -12.48 6.16
CA ARG A 155 -0.07 -13.90 5.85
C ARG A 155 0.35 -14.72 7.06
N GLU A 156 1.30 -14.21 7.85
CA GLU A 156 1.79 -14.92 9.03
C GLU A 156 0.72 -15.01 10.12
N LEU A 157 -0.06 -13.95 10.29
CA LEU A 157 -1.16 -13.91 11.26
C LEU A 157 -2.30 -14.81 10.85
N VAL A 158 -2.61 -14.89 9.54
CA VAL A 158 -3.56 -15.87 9.01
C VAL A 158 -3.07 -17.29 9.29
N ILE A 159 -1.78 -17.60 9.02
CA ILE A 159 -1.21 -18.92 9.31
C ILE A 159 -1.32 -19.24 10.81
N ALA A 160 -0.91 -18.33 11.70
CA ALA A 160 -0.98 -18.53 13.14
C ALA A 160 -2.43 -18.77 13.62
N THR A 161 -3.37 -17.98 13.12
CA THR A 161 -4.80 -18.11 13.44
C THR A 161 -5.38 -19.43 12.90
N SER A 162 -4.98 -19.85 11.69
CA SER A 162 -5.36 -21.14 11.11
C SER A 162 -4.80 -22.32 11.90
N VAL A 163 -3.55 -22.24 12.36
CA VAL A 163 -2.95 -23.26 13.23
C VAL A 163 -3.72 -23.36 14.55
N LEU A 164 -4.04 -22.21 15.17
CA LEU A 164 -4.87 -22.18 16.39
C LEU A 164 -6.24 -22.82 16.18
N PHE A 165 -6.92 -22.52 15.06
CA PHE A 165 -8.18 -23.16 14.69
C PHE A 165 -8.05 -24.68 14.59
N VAL A 166 -7.05 -25.17 13.87
CA VAL A 166 -6.80 -26.61 13.71
C VAL A 166 -6.53 -27.25 15.08
N MET A 167 -5.74 -26.63 15.95
CA MET A 167 -5.49 -27.12 17.30
C MET A 167 -6.78 -27.27 18.12
N PHE A 168 -7.66 -26.27 18.10
CA PHE A 168 -8.96 -26.36 18.79
C PHE A 168 -9.86 -27.44 18.20
N VAL A 169 -9.98 -27.52 16.87
CA VAL A 169 -10.80 -28.54 16.21
C VAL A 169 -10.31 -29.94 16.55
N VAL A 170 -9.00 -30.18 16.50
CA VAL A 170 -8.38 -31.47 16.86
C VAL A 170 -8.64 -31.79 18.34
N ALA A 171 -8.45 -30.82 19.24
CA ALA A 171 -8.69 -31.04 20.67
C ALA A 171 -10.16 -31.37 20.99
N VAL A 172 -11.11 -30.70 20.33
CA VAL A 172 -12.55 -30.97 20.48
C VAL A 172 -12.89 -32.38 19.98
N ILE A 173 -12.39 -32.78 18.81
CA ILE A 173 -12.65 -34.11 18.23
C ILE A 173 -12.08 -35.22 19.11
N LEU A 174 -10.89 -35.02 19.70
CA LEU A 174 -10.21 -36.05 20.48
C LEU A 174 -10.75 -36.21 21.91
N THR A 175 -11.26 -35.14 22.53
CA THR A 175 -11.60 -35.17 23.96
C THR A 175 -13.09 -35.00 24.26
N THR A 176 -13.85 -34.30 23.42
CA THR A 176 -15.20 -33.84 23.79
C THR A 176 -16.27 -34.64 23.05
N PRO A 177 -17.19 -35.32 23.77
CA PRO A 177 -18.31 -36.01 23.12
C PRO A 177 -19.27 -34.99 22.49
N ILE A 178 -19.49 -35.09 21.18
CA ILE A 178 -20.34 -34.17 20.42
C ILE A 178 -21.81 -34.53 20.67
N THR A 179 -22.43 -33.78 21.59
CA THR A 179 -23.83 -33.94 22.01
C THR A 179 -24.56 -32.61 21.75
N PRO A 180 -25.90 -32.60 21.56
CA PRO A 180 -26.65 -31.34 21.37
C PRO A 180 -26.44 -30.29 22.48
N LYS A 181 -26.00 -30.70 23.67
CA LYS A 181 -25.66 -29.80 24.79
C LYS A 181 -24.26 -29.19 24.69
N THR A 182 -23.26 -29.96 24.24
CA THR A 182 -21.85 -29.53 24.20
C THR A 182 -21.50 -28.83 22.89
N PHE A 183 -22.19 -29.17 21.79
CA PHE A 183 -21.90 -28.64 20.46
C PHE A 183 -21.97 -27.09 20.38
N PRO A 184 -23.04 -26.41 20.84
CA PRO A 184 -23.11 -24.95 20.78
C PRO A 184 -21.98 -24.27 21.57
N GLN A 185 -21.58 -24.87 22.69
CA GLN A 185 -20.49 -24.36 23.52
C GLN A 185 -19.13 -24.45 22.81
N GLN A 186 -18.84 -25.54 22.10
CA GLN A 186 -17.60 -25.67 21.34
C GLN A 186 -17.54 -24.65 20.19
N VAL A 187 -18.65 -24.46 19.46
CA VAL A 187 -18.72 -23.47 18.36
C VAL A 187 -18.52 -22.06 18.91
N SER A 188 -19.11 -21.74 20.05
CA SER A 188 -19.01 -20.42 20.68
C SER A 188 -17.57 -20.13 21.15
N MET A 189 -16.91 -21.13 21.76
CA MET A 189 -15.52 -21.04 22.18
C MET A 189 -14.56 -20.85 21.01
N ILE A 190 -14.70 -21.66 19.95
CA ILE A 190 -13.89 -21.54 18.72
C ILE A 190 -14.10 -20.17 18.08
N GLY A 191 -15.36 -19.72 18.01
CA GLY A 191 -15.71 -18.38 17.53
C GLY A 191 -15.02 -17.28 18.34
N LEU A 192 -15.08 -17.36 19.67
CA LEU A 192 -14.45 -16.39 20.57
C LEU A 192 -12.93 -16.35 20.41
N ALA A 193 -12.28 -17.50 20.21
CA ALA A 193 -10.82 -17.58 20.03
C ALA A 193 -10.36 -17.00 18.67
N ILE A 194 -11.15 -17.13 17.60
CA ILE A 194 -10.67 -16.88 16.22
C ILE A 194 -11.25 -15.62 15.60
N LEU A 195 -12.52 -15.31 15.85
CA LEU A 195 -13.20 -14.18 15.24
C LEU A 195 -12.51 -12.84 15.52
N PRO A 196 -12.05 -12.52 16.74
CA PRO A 196 -11.38 -11.25 17.00
C PRO A 196 -10.13 -11.06 16.13
N ALA A 197 -9.26 -12.08 16.05
CA ALA A 197 -8.04 -12.03 15.24
C ALA A 197 -8.37 -11.89 13.75
N THR A 198 -9.29 -12.70 13.22
CA THR A 198 -9.67 -12.67 11.80
C THR A 198 -10.31 -11.34 11.38
N ILE A 199 -11.22 -10.79 12.20
CA ILE A 199 -11.86 -9.49 11.95
C ILE A 199 -10.81 -8.37 11.96
N ALA A 200 -9.93 -8.36 12.96
CA ALA A 200 -8.89 -7.35 13.07
C ALA A 200 -7.88 -7.43 11.90
N ILE A 201 -7.50 -8.64 11.47
CA ILE A 201 -6.67 -8.87 10.29
C ILE A 201 -7.35 -8.30 9.03
N PHE A 202 -8.63 -8.57 8.82
CA PHE A 202 -9.39 -8.06 7.67
C PHE A 202 -9.52 -6.53 7.69
N ALA A 203 -9.86 -5.95 8.85
CA ALA A 203 -10.03 -4.52 9.02
C ALA A 203 -8.72 -3.75 8.75
N VAL A 204 -7.61 -4.18 9.36
CA VAL A 204 -6.30 -3.51 9.19
C VAL A 204 -5.80 -3.64 7.76
N GLN A 205 -5.96 -4.79 7.10
CA GLN A 205 -5.61 -4.94 5.69
C GLN A 205 -6.45 -4.04 4.78
N GLY A 206 -7.76 -3.96 5.05
CA GLY A 206 -8.66 -3.08 4.31
C GLY A 206 -8.24 -1.62 4.43
N PHE A 207 -7.93 -1.18 5.66
CA PHE A 207 -7.47 0.18 5.93
C PHE A 207 -6.12 0.48 5.29
N ARG A 208 -5.13 -0.41 5.39
CA ARG A 208 -3.82 -0.25 4.74
C ARG A 208 -3.94 -0.12 3.23
N ARG A 209 -4.76 -0.98 2.61
CA ARG A 209 -5.00 -0.93 1.17
C ARG A 209 -5.68 0.38 0.76
N MET A 210 -6.63 0.86 1.55
CA MET A 210 -7.28 2.16 1.32
C MET A 210 -6.27 3.31 1.39
N ILE A 211 -5.44 3.36 2.45
CA ILE A 211 -4.39 4.38 2.58
C ILE A 211 -3.42 4.35 1.42
N GLN A 212 -2.97 3.17 0.98
CA GLN A 212 -2.04 3.06 -0.15
C GLN A 212 -2.62 3.64 -1.44
N ILE A 213 -3.89 3.35 -1.71
CA ILE A 213 -4.60 3.88 -2.87
C ILE A 213 -4.73 5.41 -2.74
N GLU A 214 -5.05 5.92 -1.55
CA GLU A 214 -5.21 7.37 -1.36
C GLU A 214 -3.87 8.12 -1.38
N LEU A 215 -2.80 7.56 -0.82
CA LEU A 215 -1.45 8.13 -0.91
C LEU A 215 -0.98 8.18 -2.36
N ASP A 216 -1.17 7.10 -3.12
CA ASP A 216 -0.85 7.08 -4.55
C ASP A 216 -1.69 8.12 -5.32
N ARG A 217 -2.97 8.26 -4.98
CA ARG A 217 -3.82 9.32 -5.53
C ARG A 217 -3.30 10.72 -5.23
N VAL A 218 -2.88 11.00 -4.00
CA VAL A 218 -2.34 12.31 -3.59
C VAL A 218 -1.02 12.59 -4.30
N LEU A 219 -0.13 11.60 -4.41
CA LEU A 219 1.12 11.73 -5.17
C LEU A 219 0.82 12.10 -6.62
N VAL A 220 -0.13 11.41 -7.25
CA VAL A 220 -0.52 11.69 -8.63
C VAL A 220 -1.20 13.06 -8.77
N GLN A 221 -2.02 13.47 -7.80
CA GLN A 221 -2.60 14.82 -7.78
C GLN A 221 -1.54 15.91 -7.63
N SER A 222 -0.43 15.65 -6.94
CA SER A 222 0.69 16.61 -6.84
C SER A 222 1.39 16.85 -8.19
N ASN A 223 1.29 15.93 -9.14
CA ASN A 223 1.80 16.13 -10.51
C ASN A 223 0.89 17.04 -11.35
N VAL A 224 -0.38 17.25 -10.97
CA VAL A 224 -1.32 18.11 -11.72
C VAL A 224 -0.86 19.57 -11.73
N SER A 225 -0.29 20.04 -10.62
CA SER A 225 0.23 21.40 -10.45
C SER A 225 1.64 21.60 -11.01
N GLN A 226 2.29 20.55 -11.54
CA GLN A 226 3.62 20.69 -12.13
C GLN A 226 3.59 21.52 -13.43
N PRO A 227 4.71 22.18 -13.80
CA PRO A 227 4.85 22.88 -15.07
C PRO A 227 4.56 21.97 -16.28
N ARG A 228 4.27 22.55 -17.45
CA ARG A 228 3.85 21.83 -18.68
C ARG A 228 4.78 20.66 -19.04
N PHE A 229 6.06 20.91 -18.87
CA PHE A 229 7.15 19.97 -18.94
C PHE A 229 7.82 19.98 -17.56
N ALA A 230 7.92 18.81 -16.96
CA ALA A 230 8.53 18.66 -15.66
C ALA A 230 9.45 17.45 -15.72
N VAL A 231 10.48 17.48 -14.89
CA VAL A 231 11.30 16.31 -14.63
C VAL A 231 10.58 15.55 -13.52
N GLY A 232 10.34 14.25 -13.71
CA GLY A 232 9.68 13.40 -12.71
C GLY A 232 10.34 13.51 -11.34
N MET A 233 9.60 13.27 -10.26
CA MET A 233 10.07 13.54 -8.89
C MET A 233 11.44 12.91 -8.59
N LEU A 234 11.69 11.72 -9.14
CA LEU A 234 12.96 11.00 -9.01
C LEU A 234 14.11 11.61 -9.82
N ALA A 235 13.83 12.08 -11.04
CA ALA A 235 14.82 12.73 -11.88
C ALA A 235 15.05 14.19 -11.44
N SER A 236 14.09 14.80 -10.73
CA SER A 236 14.24 16.10 -10.08
C SER A 236 15.25 16.04 -8.92
N ASP A 237 15.20 14.97 -8.11
CA ASP A 237 16.22 14.71 -7.07
C ASP A 237 17.62 14.50 -7.68
N GLU A 238 17.70 13.79 -8.81
CA GLU A 238 18.96 13.56 -9.52
C GLU A 238 19.50 14.84 -10.15
N LEU A 239 18.64 15.66 -10.75
CA LEU A 239 18.99 16.97 -11.27
C LEU A 239 19.45 17.93 -10.16
N ALA A 240 18.76 17.97 -9.01
CA ALA A 240 19.17 18.76 -7.85
C ALA A 240 20.54 18.31 -7.30
N ARG A 241 20.83 17.01 -7.33
CA ARG A 241 22.14 16.48 -6.95
C ARG A 241 23.24 16.88 -7.94
N LEU A 242 22.95 16.79 -9.24
CA LEU A 242 23.88 17.21 -10.30
C LEU A 242 24.13 18.71 -10.24
N ASP A 243 23.10 19.51 -9.98
CA ASP A 243 23.18 20.96 -9.82
C ASP A 243 24.04 21.32 -8.61
N LEU A 244 23.81 20.71 -7.45
CA LEU A 244 24.64 20.89 -6.26
C LEU A 244 26.12 20.50 -6.51
N ALA A 245 26.35 19.46 -7.30
CA ALA A 245 27.72 19.05 -7.66
C ALA A 245 28.37 20.04 -8.65
N ALA A 246 27.58 20.63 -9.56
CA ALA A 246 28.02 21.72 -10.43
C ALA A 246 28.37 22.97 -9.61
N GLU A 247 27.49 23.36 -8.69
CA GLU A 247 27.63 24.53 -7.83
C GLU A 247 28.89 24.41 -6.98
N LYS A 248 29.14 23.26 -6.35
CA LYS A 248 30.38 23.02 -5.58
C LYS A 248 31.64 23.10 -6.42
N LEU A 249 31.59 22.62 -7.66
CA LEU A 249 32.75 22.71 -8.56
C LEU A 249 33.00 24.15 -9.01
N LEU A 250 31.95 24.92 -9.28
CA LEU A 250 32.04 26.34 -9.61
C LEU A 250 32.50 27.19 -8.42
N ASP A 251 31.99 26.90 -7.23
CA ASP A 251 32.35 27.56 -5.98
C ASP A 251 33.82 27.31 -5.63
N GLY A 252 34.30 26.06 -5.79
CA GLY A 252 35.72 25.72 -5.61
C GLY A 252 36.65 26.44 -6.60
N VAL A 253 36.20 26.73 -7.82
CA VAL A 253 36.96 27.57 -8.77
C VAL A 253 36.92 29.05 -8.33
N ALA A 254 35.79 29.52 -7.80
CA ALA A 254 35.61 30.90 -7.36
C ALA A 254 36.40 31.25 -6.09
N THR A 255 36.51 30.33 -5.12
CA THR A 255 37.33 30.50 -3.91
C THR A 255 38.82 30.28 -4.16
N GLY A 256 39.19 29.71 -5.32
CA GLY A 256 40.57 29.41 -5.68
C GLY A 256 41.09 28.08 -5.13
N ASP A 257 40.22 27.27 -4.50
CA ASP A 257 40.55 25.91 -4.05
C ASP A 257 40.84 24.96 -5.24
N VAL A 258 40.22 25.24 -6.39
CA VAL A 258 40.49 24.57 -7.66
C VAL A 258 41.24 25.54 -8.58
N PRO A 259 42.56 25.37 -8.76
CA PRO A 259 43.35 26.29 -9.57
C PRO A 259 42.99 26.19 -11.06
N LEU A 260 43.05 27.32 -11.74
CA LEU A 260 42.99 27.40 -13.20
C LEU A 260 44.42 27.47 -13.77
N PRO A 261 44.77 26.73 -14.84
CA PRO A 261 43.91 25.84 -15.63
C PRO A 261 43.52 24.55 -14.90
N LEU A 262 42.31 24.06 -15.16
CA LEU A 262 41.77 22.85 -14.52
C LEU A 262 42.69 21.64 -14.77
N GLU A 263 42.93 20.86 -13.72
CA GLU A 263 43.60 19.57 -13.85
C GLU A 263 42.77 18.63 -14.76
N PRO A 264 43.42 17.81 -15.62
CA PRO A 264 42.71 16.97 -16.60
C PRO A 264 41.61 16.08 -16.00
N GLN A 265 41.77 15.60 -14.77
CA GLN A 265 40.77 14.78 -14.08
C GLN A 265 39.51 15.60 -13.68
N VAL A 266 39.72 16.83 -13.19
CA VAL A 266 38.62 17.74 -12.83
C VAL A 266 37.90 18.23 -14.08
N ALA A 267 38.66 18.54 -15.15
CA ALA A 267 38.09 18.91 -16.45
C ALA A 267 37.22 17.79 -17.04
N SER A 268 37.66 16.54 -16.94
CA SER A 268 36.86 15.38 -17.37
C SER A 268 35.57 15.23 -16.57
N THR A 269 35.62 15.45 -15.25
CA THR A 269 34.45 15.36 -14.36
C THR A 269 33.45 16.48 -14.63
N ALA A 270 33.94 17.70 -14.88
CA ALA A 270 33.10 18.82 -15.29
C ALA A 270 32.41 18.54 -16.64
N ALA A 271 33.13 17.95 -17.60
CA ALA A 271 32.57 17.59 -18.90
C ALA A 271 31.48 16.50 -18.80
N SER A 272 31.68 15.48 -17.96
CA SER A 272 30.65 14.45 -17.73
C SER A 272 29.41 15.04 -17.05
N LEU A 273 29.60 15.88 -16.02
CA LEU A 273 28.51 16.50 -15.28
C LEU A 273 27.68 17.44 -16.17
N ALA A 274 28.35 18.23 -17.02
CA ALA A 274 27.69 19.08 -18.02
C ALA A 274 26.89 18.26 -19.05
N THR A 275 27.40 17.09 -19.44
CA THR A 275 26.70 16.19 -20.37
C THR A 275 25.46 15.58 -19.72
N GLU A 276 25.57 15.12 -18.46
CA GLU A 276 24.45 14.55 -17.71
C GLU A 276 23.35 15.58 -17.43
N LEU A 277 23.71 16.80 -17.02
CA LEU A 277 22.76 17.91 -16.86
C LEU A 277 22.04 18.21 -18.17
N ARG A 278 22.78 18.28 -19.29
CA ARG A 278 22.18 18.54 -20.60
C ARG A 278 21.20 17.45 -21.01
N LEU A 279 21.51 16.18 -20.76
CA LEU A 279 20.60 15.07 -21.06
C LEU A 279 19.32 15.15 -20.23
N HIS A 280 19.43 15.36 -18.92
CA HIS A 280 18.27 15.48 -18.04
C HIS A 280 17.39 16.69 -18.38
N LEU A 281 17.98 17.84 -18.76
CA LEU A 281 17.22 19.00 -19.22
C LEU A 281 16.52 18.78 -20.56
N ILE A 282 17.09 17.93 -21.44
CA ILE A 282 16.44 17.55 -22.71
C ILE A 282 15.31 16.56 -22.46
N GLU A 283 15.49 15.59 -21.57
CA GLU A 283 14.46 14.62 -21.19
C GLU A 283 13.28 15.31 -20.49
N GLY A 284 13.57 16.23 -19.55
CA GLY A 284 12.58 17.06 -18.88
C GLY A 284 11.77 17.97 -19.82
N ARG A 285 12.16 18.11 -21.08
CA ARG A 285 11.42 18.85 -22.12
C ARG A 285 10.54 17.97 -23.03
N ARG A 286 10.63 16.64 -22.90
CA ARG A 286 9.86 15.70 -23.71
C ARG A 286 8.74 15.04 -22.92
N GLU A 287 8.96 14.86 -21.63
CA GLU A 287 8.03 14.21 -20.72
C GLU A 287 7.02 15.24 -20.15
N THR A 288 5.74 14.86 -20.15
CA THR A 288 4.65 15.70 -19.64
C THR A 288 4.27 15.27 -18.22
N TRP A 289 3.58 16.14 -17.49
CA TRP A 289 3.00 15.82 -16.16
C TRP A 289 2.21 14.50 -16.18
N LEU A 290 1.49 14.21 -17.27
CA LEU A 290 0.66 13.02 -17.41
C LEU A 290 1.50 11.74 -17.56
N TYR A 291 2.64 11.85 -18.23
CA TYR A 291 3.60 10.75 -18.30
C TYR A 291 4.09 10.39 -16.90
N HIS A 292 4.58 11.37 -16.12
CA HIS A 292 5.04 11.15 -14.75
C HIS A 292 3.93 10.64 -13.82
N ALA A 293 2.74 11.25 -13.89
CA ALA A 293 1.56 10.80 -13.15
C ALA A 293 1.22 9.31 -13.40
N VAL A 294 1.39 8.82 -14.64
CA VAL A 294 1.14 7.42 -14.97
C VAL A 294 2.31 6.52 -14.61
N THR A 295 3.55 6.90 -14.92
CA THR A 295 4.73 6.03 -14.74
C THR A 295 5.19 5.92 -13.28
N GLU A 296 5.03 6.99 -12.50
CA GLU A 296 5.43 7.02 -11.08
C GLU A 296 4.38 6.40 -10.16
N SER A 297 3.11 6.35 -10.60
CA SER A 297 2.02 5.73 -9.86
C SER A 297 2.11 4.21 -9.89
N GLU A 298 2.07 3.58 -8.72
CA GLU A 298 1.98 2.12 -8.63
C GLU A 298 0.62 1.60 -9.13
N TYR A 299 -0.42 2.43 -9.01
CA TYR A 299 -1.77 2.10 -9.41
C TYR A 299 -2.00 2.26 -10.92
N LEU A 300 -1.69 3.45 -11.46
CA LEU A 300 -1.90 3.80 -12.86
C LEU A 300 -0.88 3.10 -13.77
N GLY A 301 0.40 3.05 -13.40
CA GLY A 301 1.46 2.52 -14.27
C GLY A 301 1.30 1.04 -14.67
N ARG A 302 0.51 0.27 -13.91
CA ARG A 302 0.22 -1.14 -14.23
C ARG A 302 -0.98 -1.33 -15.14
N ALA A 303 -1.88 -0.34 -15.21
CA ALA A 303 -3.19 -0.49 -15.84
C ALA A 303 -3.43 0.52 -16.97
N VAL A 304 -2.67 1.62 -17.01
CA VAL A 304 -2.79 2.67 -18.01
C VAL A 304 -1.66 2.54 -19.03
N LYS A 305 -2.01 2.56 -20.31
CA LYS A 305 -1.06 2.75 -21.41
C LYS A 305 -1.24 4.17 -21.95
N LEU A 306 -0.19 4.97 -21.90
CA LEU A 306 -0.20 6.35 -22.38
C LEU A 306 0.49 6.45 -23.74
N ALA A 307 -0.16 7.14 -24.69
CA ALA A 307 0.42 7.54 -25.96
C ALA A 307 0.21 9.06 -26.15
N ASP A 308 1.27 9.83 -25.98
CA ASP A 308 1.27 11.29 -26.17
C ASP A 308 2.50 11.71 -27.02
N PRO A 309 2.50 11.43 -28.34
CA PRO A 309 3.68 11.60 -29.18
C PRO A 309 4.08 13.06 -29.40
N SER A 310 3.13 14.00 -29.23
CA SER A 310 3.34 15.44 -29.40
C SER A 310 3.30 16.21 -28.08
N SER A 311 3.37 15.51 -26.94
CA SER A 311 3.37 16.09 -25.59
C SER A 311 2.19 17.07 -25.35
N LEU A 312 1.02 16.79 -25.92
CA LEU A 312 -0.16 17.66 -25.87
C LEU A 312 -0.75 17.73 -24.46
N ALA A 313 -0.47 16.75 -23.60
CA ALA A 313 -0.92 16.79 -22.22
C ALA A 313 -0.40 18.04 -21.49
N GLY A 314 0.79 18.53 -21.86
CA GLY A 314 1.36 19.74 -21.28
C GLY A 314 0.55 21.01 -21.55
N LEU A 315 -0.28 21.02 -22.60
CA LEU A 315 -1.10 22.18 -22.95
C LEU A 315 -2.31 22.35 -22.04
N LEU A 316 -2.86 21.26 -21.52
CA LEU A 316 -4.09 21.23 -20.71
C LEU A 316 -4.02 22.19 -19.51
N THR A 317 -5.14 22.83 -19.18
CA THR A 317 -5.27 23.70 -18.01
C THR A 317 -5.31 22.89 -16.71
N PRO A 318 -4.94 23.47 -15.54
CA PRO A 318 -4.95 22.73 -14.27
C PRO A 318 -6.27 22.01 -13.96
N GLU A 319 -7.42 22.63 -14.27
CA GLU A 319 -8.74 22.01 -14.09
C GLU A 319 -8.95 20.80 -15.01
N GLN A 320 -8.53 20.90 -16.27
CA GLN A 320 -8.62 19.81 -17.26
C GLN A 320 -7.69 18.65 -16.88
N ARG A 321 -6.50 18.96 -16.36
CA ARG A 321 -5.53 17.96 -15.86
C ARG A 321 -6.10 17.17 -14.69
N ASP A 322 -6.65 17.85 -13.67
CA ASP A 322 -7.31 17.19 -12.53
C ASP A 322 -8.53 16.36 -12.97
N GLY A 323 -9.36 16.92 -13.84
CA GLY A 323 -10.52 16.23 -14.41
C GLY A 323 -10.14 14.93 -15.13
N LEU A 324 -9.09 14.99 -15.98
CA LEU A 324 -8.61 13.85 -16.76
C LEU A 324 -8.07 12.76 -15.84
N LEU A 325 -7.24 13.16 -14.87
CA LEU A 325 -6.64 12.24 -13.94
C LEU A 325 -7.70 11.54 -13.06
N GLN A 326 -8.63 12.32 -12.51
CA GLN A 326 -9.73 11.80 -11.71
C GLN A 326 -10.63 10.88 -12.54
N ALA A 327 -10.91 11.21 -13.80
CA ALA A 327 -11.69 10.36 -14.69
C ALA A 327 -10.98 9.01 -14.94
N VAL A 328 -9.69 9.02 -15.27
CA VAL A 328 -8.89 7.78 -15.47
C VAL A 328 -8.85 6.95 -14.19
N TRP A 329 -8.66 7.59 -13.04
CA TRP A 329 -8.66 6.93 -11.73
C TRP A 329 -10.00 6.25 -11.43
N LEU A 330 -11.10 6.97 -11.59
CA LEU A 330 -12.46 6.44 -11.37
C LEU A 330 -12.83 5.37 -12.39
N LEU A 331 -12.38 5.51 -13.64
CA LEU A 331 -12.51 4.47 -14.67
C LEU A 331 -11.82 3.20 -14.23
N LEU A 332 -10.63 3.25 -13.61
CA LEU A 332 -9.96 2.07 -13.04
C LEU A 332 -10.64 1.52 -11.78
N GLY A 333 -11.35 2.37 -11.02
CA GLY A 333 -12.23 2.05 -9.88
C GLY A 333 -11.65 1.11 -8.82
N ASP A 334 -12.48 0.55 -7.93
CA ASP A 334 -11.99 -0.37 -6.88
C ASP A 334 -11.77 -1.79 -7.44
N ARG A 335 -10.52 -2.28 -7.34
CA ARG A 335 -10.08 -3.62 -7.79
C ARG A 335 -10.83 -4.78 -7.15
N ARG A 336 -11.55 -4.59 -6.03
CA ARG A 336 -12.25 -5.69 -5.32
C ARG A 336 -13.35 -6.37 -6.13
N THR A 337 -13.91 -5.71 -7.15
CA THR A 337 -15.08 -6.20 -7.91
C THR A 337 -14.80 -6.48 -9.39
N ARG A 338 -13.54 -6.40 -9.84
CA ARG A 338 -13.23 -6.47 -11.28
C ARG A 338 -12.40 -7.67 -11.69
N ALA A 339 -12.75 -8.20 -12.86
CA ALA A 339 -12.05 -9.28 -13.54
C ALA A 339 -10.60 -8.89 -13.85
N ALA A 340 -9.70 -9.87 -13.83
CA ALA A 340 -8.33 -9.70 -14.28
C ALA A 340 -8.29 -9.18 -15.73
N GLY A 341 -7.47 -8.15 -16.01
CA GLY A 341 -7.28 -7.63 -17.38
C GLY A 341 -7.94 -6.29 -17.71
N VAL A 342 -8.47 -5.56 -16.73
CA VAL A 342 -8.93 -4.17 -16.95
C VAL A 342 -7.73 -3.26 -17.21
N SER A 343 -7.73 -2.58 -18.36
CA SER A 343 -6.72 -1.60 -18.75
C SER A 343 -7.37 -0.40 -19.41
N VAL A 344 -6.71 0.74 -19.33
CA VAL A 344 -7.12 1.99 -19.99
C VAL A 344 -5.99 2.40 -20.92
N THR A 345 -6.28 2.57 -22.20
CA THR A 345 -5.32 3.16 -23.14
C THR A 345 -5.75 4.57 -23.42
N LEU A 346 -4.86 5.52 -23.14
CA LEU A 346 -5.09 6.94 -23.25
C LEU A 346 -4.17 7.49 -24.35
N THR A 347 -4.78 8.05 -25.38
CA THR A 347 -4.07 8.58 -26.55
C THR A 347 -4.40 10.05 -26.72
N LEU A 348 -3.39 10.91 -26.80
CA LEU A 348 -3.55 12.32 -27.10
C LEU A 348 -3.08 12.61 -28.52
N GLY A 349 -3.93 13.29 -29.30
CA GLY A 349 -3.61 13.77 -30.65
C GLY A 349 -4.14 12.90 -31.80
N PRO A 350 -3.84 13.30 -33.06
CA PRO A 350 -3.17 14.54 -33.46
C PRO A 350 -4.06 15.77 -33.26
N VAL A 351 -3.46 16.96 -33.14
CA VAL A 351 -4.20 18.23 -33.02
C VAL A 351 -5.14 18.39 -34.22
N VAL A 352 -6.43 18.63 -33.95
CA VAL A 352 -7.41 18.91 -34.99
C VAL A 352 -7.71 20.40 -34.94
N GLN A 353 -7.65 21.08 -36.09
CA GLN A 353 -8.10 22.47 -36.17
C GLN A 353 -9.61 22.50 -35.99
N SER A 354 -10.09 23.23 -34.98
CA SER A 354 -11.51 23.41 -34.71
C SER A 354 -12.08 24.43 -35.69
N ASN A 355 -13.32 24.21 -36.15
CA ASN A 355 -14.06 25.18 -36.97
C ASN A 355 -14.70 26.32 -36.14
N SER A 356 -14.39 26.42 -34.85
CA SER A 356 -14.87 27.51 -34.01
C SER A 356 -14.21 28.84 -34.38
N ILE A 357 -14.94 29.95 -34.22
CA ILE A 357 -14.46 31.31 -34.53
C ILE A 357 -13.17 31.64 -33.77
N ALA A 358 -13.04 31.17 -32.51
CA ALA A 358 -11.84 31.35 -31.69
C ALA A 358 -10.62 30.57 -32.21
N SER A 359 -10.84 29.37 -32.76
CA SER A 359 -9.78 28.56 -33.40
C SER A 359 -9.39 29.12 -34.77
N MET A 360 -10.35 29.63 -35.55
CA MET A 360 -10.06 30.34 -36.81
C MET A 360 -9.31 31.66 -36.57
N ALA A 361 -9.53 32.30 -35.42
CA ALA A 361 -8.76 33.46 -34.98
C ALA A 361 -7.39 33.09 -34.36
N GLY A 362 -7.02 31.81 -34.31
CA GLY A 362 -5.74 31.34 -33.77
C GLY A 362 -5.65 31.26 -32.25
N ARG A 363 -6.69 31.65 -31.51
CA ARG A 363 -6.62 31.83 -30.05
C ARG A 363 -6.80 30.55 -29.25
N THR A 364 -7.41 29.52 -29.83
CA THR A 364 -7.63 28.22 -29.16
C THR A 364 -7.21 27.05 -30.04
N VAL A 365 -6.67 26.01 -29.39
CA VAL A 365 -6.26 24.74 -29.99
C VAL A 365 -7.11 23.62 -29.40
N GLU A 366 -7.63 22.73 -30.25
CA GLU A 366 -8.32 21.53 -29.80
C GLU A 366 -7.34 20.36 -29.64
N VAL A 367 -7.29 19.81 -28.43
CA VAL A 367 -6.54 18.60 -28.08
C VAL A 367 -7.53 17.43 -28.02
N PRO A 368 -7.55 16.53 -29.01
CA PRO A 368 -8.36 15.32 -28.93
C PRO A 368 -7.71 14.31 -27.98
N ILE A 369 -8.52 13.73 -27.10
CA ILE A 369 -8.12 12.69 -26.16
C ILE A 369 -9.02 11.48 -26.38
N ASP A 370 -8.42 10.39 -26.85
CA ASP A 370 -9.08 9.10 -27.03
C ASP A 370 -8.77 8.19 -25.84
N VAL A 371 -9.81 7.81 -25.10
CA VAL A 371 -9.72 6.87 -23.97
C VAL A 371 -10.42 5.58 -24.36
N THR A 372 -9.67 4.50 -24.47
CA THR A 372 -10.21 3.15 -24.74
C THR A 372 -10.00 2.27 -23.52
N THR A 373 -11.05 1.55 -23.11
CA THR A 373 -11.01 0.73 -21.90
C THR A 373 -11.25 -0.74 -22.22
N THR A 374 -10.51 -1.65 -21.61
CA THR A 374 -10.77 -3.09 -21.72
C THR A 374 -11.56 -3.59 -20.51
N GLY A 375 -12.68 -4.28 -20.73
CA GLY A 375 -13.46 -4.91 -19.65
C GLY A 375 -14.31 -3.95 -18.81
N ILE A 376 -14.46 -2.68 -19.21
CA ILE A 376 -15.34 -1.70 -18.57
C ILE A 376 -16.55 -1.43 -19.47
N ARG A 377 -17.75 -1.80 -19.00
CA ARG A 377 -19.01 -1.49 -19.68
C ARG A 377 -19.51 -0.11 -19.27
N ARG A 378 -20.17 0.61 -20.19
CA ARG A 378 -20.76 1.95 -19.94
C ARG A 378 -21.63 2.00 -18.68
N ASN A 379 -22.47 0.99 -18.44
CA ASN A 379 -23.39 0.95 -17.29
C ASN A 379 -22.68 0.79 -15.92
N ARG A 380 -21.38 0.46 -15.91
CA ARG A 380 -20.58 0.39 -14.68
C ARG A 380 -19.81 1.68 -14.38
N VAL A 381 -19.92 2.68 -15.25
CA VAL A 381 -19.30 3.99 -15.05
C VAL A 381 -20.17 4.82 -14.11
N THR A 382 -19.56 5.32 -13.04
CA THR A 382 -20.26 6.09 -12.01
C THR A 382 -20.58 7.51 -12.48
N PRO A 383 -21.62 8.17 -11.94
CA PRO A 383 -21.91 9.59 -12.21
C PRO A 383 -20.71 10.52 -11.95
N ALA A 384 -19.91 10.22 -10.92
CA ALA A 384 -18.69 10.96 -10.61
C ALA A 384 -17.61 10.87 -11.71
N THR A 385 -17.58 9.78 -12.48
CA THR A 385 -16.67 9.63 -13.62
C THR A 385 -17.11 10.54 -14.77
N TRP A 386 -18.42 10.62 -15.02
CA TRP A 386 -18.99 11.48 -16.06
C TRP A 386 -18.78 12.96 -15.75
N SER A 387 -18.96 13.39 -14.49
CA SER A 387 -18.68 14.76 -14.09
C SER A 387 -17.19 15.11 -14.16
N ALA A 388 -16.30 14.15 -13.86
CA ALA A 388 -14.87 14.34 -14.04
C ALA A 388 -14.48 14.50 -15.52
N LEU A 389 -15.04 13.68 -16.42
CA LEU A 389 -14.85 13.82 -17.87
C LEU A 389 -15.35 15.16 -18.41
N GLN A 390 -16.48 15.65 -17.90
CA GLN A 390 -17.06 16.93 -18.31
C GLN A 390 -16.18 18.14 -17.96
N ARG A 391 -15.35 18.04 -16.92
CA ARG A 391 -14.35 19.08 -16.59
C ARG A 391 -13.17 19.11 -17.57
N VAL A 392 -12.93 18.02 -18.30
CA VAL A 392 -11.85 17.95 -19.31
C VAL A 392 -12.27 18.63 -20.61
N GLY A 393 -13.52 18.41 -21.03
CA GLY A 393 -14.08 18.95 -22.26
C GLY A 393 -15.30 18.17 -22.72
N ASP A 394 -15.74 18.45 -23.95
CA ASP A 394 -16.87 17.78 -24.55
C ASP A 394 -16.50 16.33 -24.92
N TYR A 395 -17.30 15.37 -24.47
CA TYR A 395 -17.02 13.96 -24.70
C TYR A 395 -18.14 13.25 -25.45
N SER A 396 -17.76 12.32 -26.30
CA SER A 396 -18.66 11.37 -26.96
C SER A 396 -18.30 9.95 -26.54
N THR A 397 -19.32 9.12 -26.35
CA THR A 397 -19.16 7.76 -25.85
C THR A 397 -19.60 6.75 -26.90
N SER A 398 -18.76 5.76 -27.17
CA SER A 398 -19.14 4.57 -27.94
C SER A 398 -18.81 3.32 -27.13
N SER A 399 -19.63 2.27 -27.28
CA SER A 399 -19.44 0.99 -26.61
C SER A 399 -19.38 -0.09 -27.66
N GLN A 400 -18.26 -0.79 -27.78
CA GLN A 400 -18.07 -1.89 -28.73
C GLN A 400 -17.47 -3.08 -27.98
N ASP A 401 -18.01 -4.29 -28.17
CA ASP A 401 -17.47 -5.53 -27.59
C ASP A 401 -17.22 -5.51 -26.06
N GLY A 402 -18.07 -4.79 -25.31
CA GLY A 402 -17.92 -4.66 -23.86
C GLY A 402 -16.76 -3.76 -23.40
N SER A 403 -16.12 -3.06 -24.35
CA SER A 403 -15.18 -1.96 -24.14
C SER A 403 -15.89 -0.61 -24.26
N LEU A 404 -15.56 0.33 -23.39
CA LEU A 404 -15.98 1.73 -23.50
C LEU A 404 -14.88 2.52 -24.20
N ARG A 405 -15.25 3.21 -25.28
CA ARG A 405 -14.41 4.20 -25.96
C ARG A 405 -14.99 5.59 -25.76
N LEU A 406 -14.16 6.49 -25.27
CA LEU A 406 -14.48 7.90 -25.04
C LEU A 406 -13.60 8.73 -25.97
N ALA A 407 -14.20 9.61 -26.75
CA ALA A 407 -13.49 10.62 -27.50
C ALA A 407 -13.82 11.98 -26.88
N ILE A 408 -12.82 12.62 -26.28
CA ILE A 408 -12.92 13.89 -25.57
C ILE A 408 -12.28 14.97 -26.43
N ARG A 409 -12.97 16.08 -26.62
CA ARG A 409 -12.46 17.28 -27.30
C ARG A 409 -12.21 18.34 -26.25
N CYS A 410 -10.94 18.63 -26.05
CA CYS A 410 -10.49 19.61 -25.07
C CYS A 410 -10.08 20.89 -25.80
N SER A 411 -10.68 22.02 -25.46
CA SER A 411 -10.25 23.33 -25.96
C SER A 411 -9.25 23.96 -24.99
N VAL A 412 -8.13 24.43 -25.54
CA VAL A 412 -7.03 25.02 -24.78
C VAL A 412 -6.60 26.31 -25.46
N GLU A 413 -6.10 27.29 -24.71
CA GLU A 413 -5.55 28.53 -25.27
C GLU A 413 -4.27 28.27 -26.06
N ASN A 414 -4.13 28.92 -27.22
CA ASN A 414 -2.97 28.73 -28.08
C ASN A 414 -1.73 29.42 -27.49
N PRO A 415 -0.64 28.68 -27.21
CA PRO A 415 0.59 29.28 -26.69
C PRO A 415 1.32 30.20 -27.68
N ALA A 416 0.92 30.25 -28.96
CA ALA A 416 1.52 31.15 -29.94
C ALA A 416 1.08 32.62 -29.78
N ASP A 417 -0.02 32.88 -29.06
CA ASP A 417 -0.60 34.21 -28.86
C ASP A 417 -0.25 34.83 -27.49
N SER A 418 0.55 34.14 -26.65
CA SER A 418 0.95 34.58 -25.30
C SER A 418 2.36 35.16 -25.23
#